data_AF-A0A972SB19-F1
#
_entry.id   AF-A0A972SB19-F1
#
_cell.length_a   1.000
_cell.length_b   1.000
_cell.length_c   1.000
_cell.angle_alpha   90.00
_cell.angle_beta   90.00
_cell.angle_gamma   90.00
#
_symmetry.space_group_name_H-M   'P 1'
#
loop_
_entity.id
_entity.type
_entity.pdbx_description
1 polymer ?
#
loop_
_entity_poly.entity_id
_entity_poly.type
_entity_poly.pdbx_seq_one_letter_code
_entity_poly.pdbx_strand_id
1 'polypeptide(L)'
;MRKAFTLMELVAVILIIGILAGIIVPKFRSFSDQAKKSSEIAVASAVASALDRIEGEWSINDGDFDWNHDGIVDDIQKDLSSAGYPYHLDRDGKTFGAVLKRDNGDKFVLQASDRVSSKVLYSIFTGPASDPINGVKFSNESFNIDIPYKPDKNDFWLYVIEANATNKGCFVKGDYIDTKQVVAGDFILIDVKGKKRVDFKRDDLGMHFRIECD
;
A
#
# COMPACT_ATOMS: atom_id res chain seq x y z
N MET A 1 34.17 -36.52 37.05
CA MET A 1 34.13 -37.21 35.74
C MET A 1 33.23 -36.40 34.82
N ARG A 2 33.76 -35.84 33.73
CA ARG A 2 32.95 -35.16 32.71
C ARG A 2 32.30 -36.23 31.82
N LYS A 3 30.97 -36.32 31.82
CA LYS A 3 30.25 -37.11 30.81
C LYS A 3 30.50 -36.44 29.45
N ALA A 4 31.29 -37.09 28.61
CA ALA A 4 31.42 -36.68 27.22
C ALA A 4 30.10 -37.02 26.50
N PHE A 5 29.55 -36.04 25.79
CA PHE A 5 28.36 -36.21 24.95
C PHE A 5 28.64 -37.30 23.91
N THR A 6 27.73 -38.25 23.73
CA THR A 6 27.95 -39.33 22.78
C THR A 6 27.70 -38.85 21.35
N LEU A 7 28.43 -39.38 20.37
CA LEU A 7 28.22 -39.05 18.95
C LEU A 7 26.79 -39.40 18.51
N MET A 8 26.22 -40.48 19.04
CA MET A 8 24.85 -40.91 18.74
C MET A 8 23.79 -39.91 19.22
N GLU A 9 23.96 -39.30 20.40
CA GLU A 9 23.05 -38.26 20.88
C GLU A 9 23.07 -37.03 19.96
N LEU A 10 24.25 -36.63 19.49
CA LEU A 10 24.36 -35.52 18.55
C LEU A 10 23.69 -35.84 17.20
N VAL A 11 23.88 -37.05 16.68
CA VAL A 11 23.29 -37.51 15.42
C VAL A 11 21.76 -37.59 15.52
N ALA A 12 21.22 -38.09 16.64
CA ALA A 12 19.77 -38.13 16.85
C ALA A 12 19.14 -36.73 16.88
N VAL A 13 19.81 -35.74 17.49
CA VAL A 13 19.31 -34.35 17.56
C VAL A 13 19.27 -33.69 16.18
N ILE A 14 20.35 -33.79 15.39
CA ILE A 14 20.37 -33.19 14.04
C ILE A 14 19.38 -33.88 13.10
N LEU A 15 19.12 -35.18 13.28
CA LEU A 15 18.12 -35.93 12.53
C LEU A 15 16.70 -35.39 12.84
N ILE A 16 16.37 -35.22 14.12
CA ILE A 16 15.07 -34.69 14.54
C ILE A 16 14.90 -33.25 14.03
N ILE A 17 15.91 -32.40 14.18
CA ILE A 17 15.89 -31.02 13.66
C ILE A 17 15.72 -31.02 12.14
N GLY A 18 16.38 -31.93 11.41
CA GLY A 18 16.25 -32.05 9.96
C GLY A 18 14.82 -32.37 9.52
N ILE A 19 14.15 -33.31 10.19
CA ILE A 19 12.75 -33.68 9.90
C ILE A 19 11.81 -32.51 10.21
N LEU A 20 11.96 -31.88 11.39
CA LEU A 20 11.12 -30.75 11.78
C LEU A 20 11.29 -29.55 10.85
N ALA A 21 12.54 -29.24 10.45
CA ALA A 21 12.82 -28.17 9.51
C ALA A 21 12.15 -28.41 8.14
N GLY A 22 12.16 -29.65 7.65
CA GLY A 22 11.53 -30.01 6.38
C GLY A 22 10.03 -29.68 6.31
N ILE A 23 9.29 -29.86 7.42
CA ILE A 23 7.85 -29.58 7.49
C ILE A 23 7.56 -28.09 7.73
N ILE A 24 8.38 -27.42 8.55
CA ILE A 24 8.13 -26.04 9.00
C ILE A 24 8.38 -25.03 7.88
N VAL A 25 9.44 -25.19 7.08
CA VAL A 25 9.86 -24.22 6.06
C VAL A 25 8.75 -23.84 5.06
N PRO A 26 8.02 -24.77 4.40
CA PRO A 26 6.96 -24.39 3.45
C PRO A 26 5.79 -23.67 4.14
N LYS A 27 5.43 -24.09 5.35
CA LYS A 27 4.34 -23.49 6.13
C LYS A 27 4.69 -22.08 6.62
N PHE A 28 5.96 -21.84 6.98
CA PHE A 28 6.42 -20.53 7.42
C PHE A 28 6.29 -19.47 6.33
N ARG A 29 6.55 -19.82 5.06
CA ARG A 29 6.40 -18.89 3.93
C ARG A 29 4.96 -18.40 3.76
N SER A 30 3.98 -19.30 3.79
CA SER A 30 2.57 -18.92 3.63
C SER A 30 2.03 -18.08 4.80
N PHE A 31 2.53 -18.31 6.02
CA PHE A 31 2.22 -17.43 7.15
C PHE A 31 2.83 -16.04 7.00
N SER A 32 4.09 -15.96 6.54
CA SER A 32 4.74 -14.67 6.28
C SER A 32 4.00 -13.87 5.22
N ASP A 33 3.50 -14.52 4.17
CA ASP A 33 2.74 -13.85 3.10
C ASP A 33 1.40 -13.33 3.61
N GLN A 34 0.65 -14.13 4.38
CA GLN A 34 -0.58 -13.68 5.02
C GLN A 34 -0.33 -12.51 5.99
N ALA A 35 0.74 -12.57 6.77
CA ALA A 35 1.12 -11.47 7.67
C ALA A 35 1.43 -10.17 6.91
N LYS A 36 2.12 -10.25 5.76
CA LYS A 36 2.34 -9.10 4.88
C LYS A 36 1.02 -8.51 4.40
N LYS A 37 0.12 -9.34 3.84
CA LYS A 37 -1.19 -8.88 3.33
C LYS A 37 -2.03 -8.23 4.43
N SER A 38 -2.17 -8.89 5.57
CA SER A 38 -2.95 -8.38 6.69
C SER A 38 -2.37 -7.10 7.28
N SER A 39 -1.04 -7.02 7.42
CA SER A 39 -0.39 -5.79 7.90
C SER A 39 -0.54 -4.65 6.91
N GLU A 40 -0.48 -4.91 5.62
CA GLU A 40 -0.64 -3.89 4.57
C GLU A 40 -2.06 -3.32 4.57
N ILE A 41 -3.07 -4.20 4.55
CA ILE A 41 -4.48 -3.79 4.60
C ILE A 41 -4.76 -2.99 5.89
N ALA A 42 -4.25 -3.43 7.04
CA ALA A 42 -4.46 -2.72 8.30
C ALA A 42 -3.90 -1.29 8.29
N VAL A 43 -2.71 -1.11 7.72
CA VAL A 43 -2.10 0.22 7.56
C VAL A 43 -2.89 1.06 6.56
N ALA A 44 -3.26 0.48 5.41
CA ALA A 44 -4.06 1.17 4.40
C ALA A 44 -5.42 1.64 4.93
N SER A 45 -6.12 0.81 5.71
CA SER A 45 -7.37 1.20 6.36
C SER A 45 -7.17 2.32 7.38
N ALA A 46 -6.06 2.29 8.14
CA ALA A 46 -5.74 3.37 9.07
C ALA A 46 -5.43 4.69 8.34
N VAL A 47 -4.78 4.64 7.17
CA VAL A 47 -4.56 5.82 6.32
C VAL A 47 -5.89 6.35 5.80
N ALA A 48 -6.75 5.49 5.24
CA ALA A 48 -8.07 5.90 4.76
C ALA A 48 -8.89 6.60 5.87
N SER A 49 -8.96 6.00 7.06
CA SER A 49 -9.64 6.63 8.21
C SER A 49 -8.97 7.92 8.68
N ALA A 50 -7.66 8.07 8.51
CA ALA A 50 -6.98 9.32 8.83
C ALA A 50 -7.31 10.43 7.82
N LEU A 51 -7.41 10.08 6.54
CA LEU A 51 -7.82 11.01 5.47
C LEU A 51 -9.26 11.47 5.69
N ASP A 52 -10.19 10.56 5.99
CA ASP A 52 -11.58 10.89 6.30
C ASP A 52 -11.67 11.83 7.52
N ARG A 53 -10.83 11.61 8.53
CA ARG A 53 -10.75 12.49 9.71
C ARG A 53 -10.27 13.89 9.32
N ILE A 54 -9.19 13.98 8.53
CA ILE A 54 -8.61 15.25 8.12
C ILE A 54 -9.62 16.07 7.32
N GLU A 55 -10.30 15.45 6.35
CA GLU A 55 -11.34 16.13 5.57
C GLU A 55 -12.50 16.58 6.46
N GLY A 56 -12.96 15.72 7.38
CA GLY A 56 -14.04 16.07 8.30
C GLY A 56 -13.69 17.23 9.24
N GLU A 57 -12.45 17.29 9.74
CA GLU A 57 -11.96 18.40 10.56
C GLU A 57 -11.77 19.67 9.72
N TRP A 58 -11.21 19.54 8.52
CA TRP A 58 -11.02 20.66 7.58
C TRP A 58 -12.36 21.31 7.20
N SER A 59 -13.39 20.51 6.94
CA SER A 59 -14.71 20.95 6.47
C SER A 59 -15.46 21.80 7.52
N ILE A 60 -15.11 21.66 8.80
CA ILE A 60 -15.76 22.37 9.92
C ILE A 60 -14.85 23.42 10.59
N ASN A 61 -13.58 23.51 10.19
CA ASN A 61 -12.62 24.42 10.81
C ASN A 61 -12.64 25.79 10.12
N ASP A 62 -12.94 26.83 10.89
CA ASP A 62 -12.99 28.24 10.42
C ASP A 62 -11.74 29.06 10.79
N GLY A 63 -10.67 28.44 11.31
CA GLY A 63 -9.49 29.11 11.86
C GLY A 63 -8.17 28.34 11.70
N ASP A 64 -7.30 28.45 12.70
CA ASP A 64 -6.01 27.74 12.72
C ASP A 64 -6.26 26.22 12.66
N PHE A 65 -5.64 25.57 11.69
CA PHE A 65 -5.79 24.13 11.47
C PHE A 65 -4.43 23.46 11.46
N ASP A 66 -4.28 22.43 12.30
CA ASP A 66 -3.15 21.51 12.35
C ASP A 66 -3.70 20.14 11.90
N TRP A 67 -3.55 19.83 10.62
CA TRP A 67 -4.18 18.64 10.04
C TRP A 67 -3.46 17.35 10.46
N ASN A 68 -2.15 17.46 10.73
CA ASN A 68 -1.27 16.33 11.00
C ASN A 68 -1.07 16.08 12.52
N HIS A 69 -1.57 16.99 13.35
CA HIS A 69 -1.47 17.00 14.80
C HIS A 69 -0.02 16.96 15.34
N ASP A 70 0.89 17.75 14.76
CA ASP A 70 2.26 17.96 15.27
C ASP A 70 2.39 19.14 16.24
N GLY A 71 1.32 19.89 16.45
CA GLY A 71 1.29 21.06 17.31
C GLY A 71 1.72 22.35 16.62
N ILE A 72 1.82 22.35 15.28
CA ILE A 72 2.12 23.51 14.45
C ILE A 72 0.90 23.78 13.56
N VAL A 73 0.50 25.05 13.47
CA VAL A 73 -0.57 25.46 12.55
C VAL A 73 -0.04 25.38 11.11
N ASP A 74 -0.76 24.68 10.24
CA ASP A 74 -0.38 24.40 8.86
C ASP A 74 -0.82 25.53 7.89
N ASP A 75 -0.13 25.64 6.75
CA ASP A 75 -0.56 26.51 5.66
C ASP A 75 -1.49 25.71 4.74
N ILE A 76 -2.78 25.74 5.06
CA ILE A 76 -3.83 24.95 4.38
C ILE A 76 -3.73 25.04 2.85
N GLN A 77 -3.40 26.22 2.30
CA GLN A 77 -3.33 26.42 0.84
C GLN A 77 -2.14 25.71 0.17
N LYS A 78 -1.12 25.36 0.94
CA LYS A 78 0.06 24.63 0.47
C LYS A 78 0.03 23.16 0.83
N ASP A 79 -0.61 22.82 1.95
CA ASP A 79 -0.54 21.48 2.52
C ASP A 79 -1.73 20.61 2.13
N LEU A 80 -2.91 21.21 1.90
CA LEU A 80 -4.15 20.52 1.55
C LEU A 80 -4.66 20.92 0.17
N SER A 81 -5.31 19.97 -0.49
CA SER A 81 -6.06 20.20 -1.72
C SER A 81 -7.31 21.03 -1.47
N SER A 82 -7.93 21.53 -2.54
CA SER A 82 -9.22 22.23 -2.45
C SER A 82 -10.35 21.36 -1.89
N ALA A 83 -10.15 20.04 -1.80
CA ALA A 83 -11.08 19.09 -1.21
C ALA A 83 -10.69 18.69 0.24
N GLY A 84 -9.72 19.37 0.86
CA GLY A 84 -9.31 19.11 2.24
C GLY A 84 -8.35 17.95 2.43
N TYR A 85 -7.75 17.43 1.36
CA TYR A 85 -6.88 16.25 1.42
C TYR A 85 -5.40 16.62 1.30
N PRO A 86 -4.51 16.07 2.15
CA PRO A 86 -3.10 16.44 2.16
C PRO A 86 -2.35 16.02 0.90
N TYR A 87 -1.50 16.91 0.40
CA TYR A 87 -0.63 16.62 -0.75
C TYR A 87 0.45 15.59 -0.42
N HIS A 88 0.93 15.61 0.81
CA HIS A 88 2.01 14.77 1.31
C HIS A 88 1.57 14.08 2.60
N LEU A 89 1.83 12.77 2.69
CA LEU A 89 1.53 11.97 3.88
C LEU A 89 2.79 11.66 4.69
N ASP A 90 3.96 11.99 4.14
CA ASP A 90 5.24 11.65 4.71
C ASP A 90 5.71 12.68 5.75
N ARG A 91 6.41 12.19 6.75
CA ARG A 91 7.08 13.00 7.77
C ARG A 91 8.22 12.21 8.38
N ASP A 92 9.33 12.87 8.73
CA ASP A 92 10.49 12.26 9.38
C ASP A 92 11.04 11.02 8.65
N GLY A 93 10.96 11.02 7.31
CA GLY A 93 11.41 9.90 6.47
C GLY A 93 10.51 8.66 6.49
N LYS A 94 9.28 8.77 7.01
CA LYS A 94 8.24 7.73 6.98
C LYS A 94 7.16 8.10 5.98
N THR A 95 6.71 7.17 5.15
CA THR A 95 5.79 7.44 4.02
C THR A 95 4.41 7.96 4.47
N PHE A 96 3.94 7.54 5.64
CA PHE A 96 2.69 7.96 6.27
C PHE A 96 2.94 8.62 7.64
N GLY A 97 4.14 9.18 7.85
CA GLY A 97 4.55 9.76 9.13
C GLY A 97 3.69 10.94 9.59
N ALA A 98 3.05 11.66 8.66
CA ALA A 98 2.16 12.78 8.98
C ALA A 98 0.79 12.29 9.47
N VAL A 99 0.31 11.15 8.98
CA VAL A 99 -1.03 10.64 9.28
C VAL A 99 -1.06 9.49 10.28
N LEU A 100 0.04 8.77 10.47
CA LEU A 100 0.15 7.64 11.39
C LEU A 100 1.24 7.85 12.46
N LYS A 101 0.85 7.81 13.74
CA LYS A 101 1.77 7.78 14.89
C LYS A 101 2.35 6.37 15.11
N ARG A 102 3.08 5.83 14.13
CA ARG A 102 3.77 4.53 14.25
C ARG A 102 5.29 4.72 14.35
N ASP A 103 5.87 4.17 15.41
CA ASP A 103 7.32 4.23 15.64
C ASP A 103 8.11 3.35 14.68
N ASN A 104 7.58 2.17 14.31
CA ASN A 104 8.30 1.15 13.53
C ASN A 104 8.26 1.32 12.00
N GLY A 105 7.95 2.51 11.51
CA GLY A 105 7.80 2.80 10.08
C GLY A 105 6.59 2.08 9.48
N ASP A 106 5.89 2.79 8.62
CA ASP A 106 5.05 2.15 7.62
C ASP A 106 6.00 1.57 6.56
N LYS A 107 5.86 0.28 6.26
CA LYS A 107 6.65 -0.38 5.21
C LYS A 107 6.14 -0.03 3.81
N PHE A 108 5.36 1.04 3.70
CA PHE A 108 4.88 1.56 2.44
C PHE A 108 5.98 2.39 1.81
N VAL A 109 5.94 2.44 0.48
CA VAL A 109 6.87 3.20 -0.33
C VAL A 109 6.05 3.97 -1.35
N LEU A 110 6.29 5.28 -1.42
CA LEU A 110 5.79 6.12 -2.50
C LEU A 110 6.52 5.74 -3.79
N GLN A 111 5.77 5.35 -4.81
CA GLN A 111 6.31 4.94 -6.11
C GLN A 111 6.29 6.10 -7.11
N ALA A 112 5.18 6.83 -7.16
CA ALA A 112 5.00 7.95 -8.07
C ALA A 112 3.93 8.89 -7.52
N SER A 113 4.05 10.16 -7.86
CA SER A 113 2.98 11.15 -7.70
C SER A 113 2.88 11.90 -9.02
N ASP A 114 1.67 12.04 -9.53
CA ASP A 114 1.46 12.66 -10.83
C ASP A 114 0.15 13.46 -10.88
N ARG A 115 0.15 14.48 -11.73
CA ARG A 115 -0.97 15.36 -11.99
C ARG A 115 -1.42 15.21 -13.44
N VAL A 116 -2.56 14.54 -13.64
CA VAL A 116 -3.14 14.36 -14.96
C VAL A 116 -4.03 15.56 -15.27
N SER A 117 -3.49 16.47 -16.06
CA SER A 117 -4.10 17.78 -16.36
C SER A 117 -4.39 18.57 -15.07
N SER A 118 -5.23 19.61 -15.14
CA SER A 118 -5.71 20.32 -13.95
C SER A 118 -6.85 19.61 -13.20
N LYS A 119 -7.13 18.34 -13.54
CA LYS A 119 -8.31 17.61 -13.07
C LYS A 119 -8.00 16.59 -11.99
N VAL A 120 -6.86 15.87 -12.09
CA VAL A 120 -6.53 14.80 -11.14
C VAL A 120 -5.14 14.99 -10.59
N LEU A 121 -5.01 14.85 -9.27
CA LEU A 121 -3.74 14.64 -8.61
C LEU A 121 -3.81 13.35 -7.82
N TYR A 122 -2.82 12.48 -7.97
CA TYR A 122 -2.76 11.23 -7.24
C TYR A 122 -1.33 10.83 -6.87
N SER A 123 -1.24 9.93 -5.90
CA SER A 123 -0.01 9.28 -5.48
C SER A 123 -0.21 7.77 -5.46
N ILE A 124 0.83 7.04 -5.88
CA ILE A 124 0.87 5.59 -5.96
C ILE A 124 1.81 5.06 -4.90
N PHE A 125 1.36 4.09 -4.12
CA PHE A 125 2.13 3.46 -3.07
C PHE A 125 2.15 1.93 -3.20
N THR A 126 3.21 1.32 -2.69
CA THR A 126 3.29 -0.14 -2.50
C THR A 126 3.66 -0.44 -1.07
N GLY A 127 3.02 -1.44 -0.48
CA GLY A 127 3.34 -1.98 0.84
C GLY A 127 4.13 -3.31 0.78
N PRO A 128 4.27 -4.00 1.92
CA PRO A 128 5.02 -5.25 2.04
C PRO A 128 4.59 -6.41 1.15
N ALA A 129 3.30 -6.50 0.84
CA ALA A 129 2.71 -7.50 -0.02
C ALA A 129 2.70 -7.04 -1.48
N SER A 130 2.49 -5.75 -1.74
CA SER A 130 2.52 -5.16 -3.08
C SER A 130 3.91 -4.78 -3.62
N ASP A 131 4.97 -4.96 -2.83
CA ASP A 131 6.35 -4.76 -3.27
C ASP A 131 6.65 -5.56 -4.58
N PRO A 132 7.04 -4.91 -5.69
CA PRO A 132 7.27 -5.59 -6.98
C PRO A 132 8.38 -6.66 -6.96
N ILE A 133 9.33 -6.52 -6.03
CA ILE A 133 10.51 -7.35 -5.88
C ILE A 133 10.27 -8.43 -4.82
N ASN A 134 9.86 -8.02 -3.62
CA ASN A 134 9.79 -8.86 -2.42
C ASN A 134 8.36 -9.11 -1.91
N GLY A 135 7.35 -8.67 -2.66
CA GLY A 135 5.95 -8.80 -2.33
C GLY A 135 5.47 -10.25 -2.31
N VAL A 136 4.20 -10.42 -1.94
CA VAL A 136 3.56 -11.73 -1.94
C VAL A 136 3.40 -12.18 -3.38
N LYS A 137 3.78 -13.43 -3.66
CA LYS A 137 3.64 -14.00 -5.00
C LYS A 137 2.16 -14.20 -5.33
N PHE A 138 1.88 -14.17 -6.63
CA PHE A 138 0.56 -14.46 -7.21
C PHE A 138 -0.02 -15.75 -6.62
N SER A 139 -1.32 -15.76 -6.32
CA SER A 139 -1.97 -16.93 -5.72
C SER A 139 -1.99 -18.14 -6.67
N ASN A 140 -2.02 -17.91 -7.98
CA ASN A 140 -2.03 -18.94 -8.99
C ASN A 140 -1.30 -18.53 -10.26
N GLU A 141 -0.82 -19.53 -11.00
CA GLU A 141 -0.04 -19.30 -12.21
C GLU A 141 -0.87 -18.97 -13.46
N SER A 142 -2.19 -19.08 -13.37
CA SER A 142 -3.12 -18.91 -14.48
C SER A 142 -3.58 -17.47 -14.62
N PHE A 143 -3.70 -17.01 -15.87
CA PHE A 143 -4.34 -15.75 -16.23
C PHE A 143 -5.75 -15.69 -15.58
N ASN A 144 -6.10 -14.58 -14.91
CA ASN A 144 -7.44 -14.32 -14.37
C ASN A 144 -7.84 -15.09 -13.08
N ILE A 145 -6.89 -15.64 -12.32
CA ILE A 145 -7.12 -16.26 -11.00
C ILE A 145 -6.24 -15.58 -9.96
N ASP A 146 -6.43 -14.28 -9.77
CA ASP A 146 -5.97 -13.64 -8.53
C ASP A 146 -7.06 -13.74 -7.45
N ILE A 147 -6.68 -13.68 -6.17
CA ILE A 147 -7.64 -13.58 -5.08
C ILE A 147 -8.06 -12.11 -5.01
N PRO A 148 -9.33 -11.80 -5.38
CA PRO A 148 -9.75 -10.41 -5.46
C PRO A 148 -9.54 -9.68 -4.13
N TYR A 149 -9.14 -8.41 -4.21
CA TYR A 149 -9.04 -7.49 -3.06
C TYR A 149 -7.97 -7.87 -2.03
N LYS A 150 -6.94 -8.63 -2.42
CA LYS A 150 -5.84 -9.01 -1.51
C LYS A 150 -4.48 -8.65 -2.11
N PRO A 151 -3.77 -7.64 -1.56
CA PRO A 151 -2.57 -7.11 -2.18
C PRO A 151 -1.55 -8.22 -2.46
N ASP A 152 -1.00 -8.19 -3.66
CA ASP A 152 0.14 -8.99 -4.08
C ASP A 152 1.11 -8.16 -4.94
N LYS A 153 2.22 -8.77 -5.35
CA LYS A 153 3.39 -8.09 -5.94
C LYS A 153 3.15 -7.30 -7.25
N ASN A 154 1.96 -7.28 -7.83
CA ASN A 154 1.61 -6.42 -8.96
C ASN A 154 0.43 -5.49 -8.67
N ASP A 155 -0.09 -5.53 -7.46
CA ASP A 155 -1.05 -4.54 -7.00
C ASP A 155 -0.34 -3.28 -6.50
N PHE A 156 -1.13 -2.22 -6.34
CA PHE A 156 -0.65 -0.98 -5.73
C PHE A 156 -1.81 -0.21 -5.12
N TRP A 157 -1.47 0.70 -4.21
CA TRP A 157 -2.43 1.59 -3.59
C TRP A 157 -2.44 2.92 -4.32
N LEU A 158 -3.64 3.38 -4.64
CA LEU A 158 -3.87 4.67 -5.26
C LEU A 158 -4.47 5.59 -4.20
N TYR A 159 -3.79 6.70 -3.95
CA TYR A 159 -4.31 7.83 -3.20
C TYR A 159 -4.71 8.93 -4.17
N VAL A 160 -5.99 9.28 -4.21
CA VAL A 160 -6.52 10.35 -5.07
C VAL A 160 -6.66 11.62 -4.24
N ILE A 161 -5.81 12.60 -4.49
CA ILE A 161 -5.75 13.85 -3.73
C ILE A 161 -6.75 14.87 -4.28
N GLU A 162 -6.86 14.94 -5.61
CA GLU A 162 -7.83 15.77 -6.33
C GLU A 162 -8.48 14.95 -7.45
N ALA A 163 -9.79 15.13 -7.62
CA ALA A 163 -10.57 14.50 -8.69
C ALA A 163 -11.70 15.43 -9.15
N ASN A 164 -11.37 16.38 -10.01
CA ASN A 164 -12.29 17.37 -10.54
C ASN A 164 -12.86 16.90 -11.88
N ALA A 165 -13.97 16.17 -11.83
CA ALA A 165 -14.75 15.79 -13.00
C ALA A 165 -15.82 16.84 -13.34
N THR A 166 -16.16 16.97 -14.63
CA THR A 166 -17.18 17.92 -15.08
C THR A 166 -18.54 17.24 -15.28
N ASN A 167 -18.54 15.94 -15.58
CA ASN A 167 -19.74 15.14 -15.82
C ASN A 167 -19.71 13.80 -15.05
N LYS A 168 -19.12 12.75 -15.64
CA LYS A 168 -19.38 11.35 -15.24
C LYS A 168 -18.51 10.88 -14.07
N GLY A 169 -17.58 11.70 -13.61
CA GLY A 169 -16.60 11.33 -12.60
C GLY A 169 -15.23 11.00 -13.20
N CYS A 170 -14.28 10.70 -12.33
CA CYS A 170 -12.96 10.22 -12.68
C CYS A 170 -12.93 8.70 -12.60
N PHE A 171 -12.28 8.05 -13.57
CA PHE A 171 -12.23 6.60 -13.65
C PHE A 171 -10.79 6.13 -13.84
N VAL A 172 -10.40 5.14 -13.04
CA VAL A 172 -9.18 4.37 -13.25
C VAL A 172 -9.43 3.38 -14.38
N LYS A 173 -8.54 3.39 -15.37
CA LYS A 173 -8.55 2.46 -16.50
C LYS A 173 -7.13 1.91 -16.72
N GLY A 174 -7.06 0.67 -17.18
CA GLY A 174 -5.80 0.03 -17.56
C GLY A 174 -6.05 -1.36 -18.11
N ASP A 175 -5.04 -1.92 -18.75
CA ASP A 175 -5.03 -3.33 -19.10
C ASP A 175 -5.05 -4.14 -17.81
N TYR A 176 -5.95 -5.12 -17.71
CA TYR A 176 -6.07 -6.00 -16.55
C TYR A 176 -6.51 -5.33 -15.24
N ILE A 177 -6.98 -4.08 -15.28
CA ILE A 177 -7.59 -3.40 -14.14
C ILE A 177 -9.09 -3.27 -14.40
N ASP A 178 -9.91 -3.60 -13.40
CA ASP A 178 -11.34 -3.32 -13.48
C ASP A 178 -11.59 -1.81 -13.40
N THR A 179 -12.38 -1.28 -14.32
CA THR A 179 -12.71 0.15 -14.33
C THR A 179 -13.43 0.51 -13.04
N LYS A 180 -12.86 1.45 -12.30
CA LYS A 180 -13.39 1.90 -11.01
C LYS A 180 -13.48 3.42 -10.99
N GLN A 181 -14.64 3.92 -10.56
CA GLN A 181 -14.80 5.35 -10.31
C GLN A 181 -14.01 5.73 -9.07
N VAL A 182 -13.34 6.87 -9.13
CA VAL A 182 -12.57 7.43 -8.03
C VAL A 182 -12.99 8.86 -7.71
N VAL A 183 -12.89 9.22 -6.45
CA VAL A 183 -13.16 10.55 -5.90
C VAL A 183 -11.97 11.05 -5.08
N ALA A 184 -11.92 12.35 -4.80
CA ALA A 184 -10.91 12.91 -3.92
C ALA A 184 -11.03 12.27 -2.53
N GLY A 185 -9.90 11.89 -1.94
CA GLY A 185 -9.82 11.17 -0.67
C GLY A 185 -9.66 9.66 -0.79
N ASP A 186 -9.97 9.08 -1.95
CA ASP A 186 -9.88 7.63 -2.12
C ASP A 186 -8.46 7.13 -1.86
N PHE A 187 -8.32 6.26 -0.87
CA PHE A 187 -7.13 5.44 -0.65
C PHE A 187 -7.48 3.98 -0.90
N ILE A 188 -7.29 3.51 -2.13
CA ILE A 188 -7.84 2.24 -2.62
C ILE A 188 -6.77 1.32 -3.19
N LEU A 189 -6.97 0.01 -3.03
CA LEU A 189 -6.18 -0.99 -3.73
C LEU A 189 -6.61 -1.06 -5.20
N ILE A 190 -5.64 -0.95 -6.10
CA ILE A 190 -5.78 -1.26 -7.51
C ILE A 190 -5.28 -2.70 -7.71
N ASP A 191 -6.26 -3.59 -7.86
CA ASP A 191 -6.06 -5.02 -8.09
C ASP A 191 -5.76 -5.25 -9.58
N VAL A 192 -4.54 -5.71 -9.87
CA VAL A 192 -4.07 -5.95 -11.21
C VAL A 192 -4.18 -7.43 -11.53
N LYS A 193 -5.04 -7.78 -12.48
CA LYS A 193 -5.24 -9.17 -12.85
C LYS A 193 -4.01 -9.77 -13.54
N GLY A 194 -3.62 -10.96 -13.10
CA GLY A 194 -2.62 -11.78 -13.79
C GLY A 194 -1.21 -11.65 -13.20
N LYS A 195 -0.19 -11.65 -14.06
CA LYS A 195 1.24 -11.74 -13.65
C LYS A 195 2.11 -10.59 -14.15
N LYS A 196 1.52 -9.63 -14.88
CA LYS A 196 2.31 -8.54 -15.46
C LYS A 196 2.90 -7.72 -14.31
N ARG A 197 4.21 -7.48 -14.40
CA ARG A 197 4.88 -6.63 -13.40
C ARG A 197 4.48 -5.19 -13.67
N VAL A 198 4.20 -4.47 -12.59
CA VAL A 198 4.05 -3.02 -12.62
C VAL A 198 5.44 -2.39 -12.61
N ASP A 199 5.68 -1.46 -13.54
CA ASP A 199 6.90 -0.65 -13.58
C ASP A 199 6.55 0.82 -13.37
N PHE A 200 6.73 1.31 -12.15
CA PHE A 200 6.42 2.69 -11.76
C PHE A 200 7.40 3.73 -12.32
N LYS A 201 8.48 3.31 -13.00
CA LYS A 201 9.45 4.24 -13.62
C LYS A 201 9.06 4.66 -15.03
N ARG A 202 7.97 4.11 -15.55
CA ARG A 202 7.44 4.43 -16.87
C ARG A 202 6.06 5.05 -16.72
N ASP A 203 5.79 6.07 -17.53
CA ASP A 203 4.49 6.73 -17.60
C ASP A 203 3.37 5.73 -17.94
N ASP A 204 3.71 4.65 -18.63
CA ASP A 204 2.91 3.44 -18.75
C ASP A 204 3.45 2.36 -17.80
N LEU A 205 2.67 2.01 -16.76
CA LEU A 205 2.97 0.96 -15.77
C LEU A 205 3.19 -0.47 -16.36
N GLY A 206 3.38 -0.62 -17.67
CA GLY A 206 3.39 -1.89 -18.41
C GLY A 206 1.99 -2.40 -18.74
N MET A 207 0.98 -1.62 -18.37
CA MET A 207 -0.44 -1.99 -18.39
C MET A 207 -1.35 -0.80 -18.68
N HIS A 208 -0.82 0.27 -19.29
CA HIS A 208 -1.60 1.46 -19.71
C HIS A 208 -2.54 2.03 -18.63
N PHE A 209 -2.10 1.96 -17.37
CA PHE A 209 -2.78 2.59 -16.25
C PHE A 209 -2.90 4.08 -16.52
N ARG A 210 -4.12 4.60 -16.36
CA ARG A 210 -4.43 6.02 -16.51
C ARG A 210 -5.71 6.35 -15.75
N ILE A 211 -5.83 7.60 -15.35
CA ILE A 211 -7.06 8.15 -14.79
C ILE A 211 -7.65 9.12 -15.79
N GLU A 212 -8.89 8.88 -16.19
CA GLU A 212 -9.64 9.72 -17.13
C GLU A 212 -10.82 10.37 -16.41
N CYS A 213 -11.00 11.68 -16.55
CA CYS A 213 -12.14 12.41 -16.00
C CYS A 213 -12.93 13.08 -17.11
N ASP A 214 -14.19 12.66 -17.23
CA ASP A 214 -15.18 13.25 -18.14
C ASP A 214 -15.87 14.45 -17.47
#